data_AF-A0A661TWE7-F1
#
_entry.id   AF-A0A661TWE7-F1
#
_cell.length_a   1.000
_cell.length_b   1.000
_cell.length_c   1.000
_cell.angle_alpha   90.00
_cell.angle_beta   90.00
_cell.angle_gamma   90.00
#
_symmetry.space_group_name_H-M   'P 1'
#
loop_
_entity.id
_entity.type
_entity.pdbx_description
1 polymer ?
#
loop_
_entity_poly.entity_id
_entity_poly.type
_entity_poly.pdbx_seq_one_letter_code
_entity_poly.pdbx_strand_id
1 'polypeptide(L)'
;MDEKGFIKDDKILSRFILIISLLLIIFYFYATWDFPIDDAYISFRYARNFAEGNGLVYNIGERVEGYSNFFWVILNGVAIYFGANPLYFSTIFSAILYVMLLVVFWKALWKNLEELSPGNTQENIPRYIALFGIFLLAVDMRFFIFISSGLETQCFITLFFISLFWNWITTERWSYVWFISLALLCFVRADGFIYAGIIILAQFINLLTNKKPLKKLIINTGILLIILSLYSLWRWLYYHDILPNTYYAKTSIINYEQEVFGIAYTLKFLSSISIFVFISLIGLFTHPIKKNIYFLVALLLVFLYVTYIGGDWMPNERFYLSLIPVFSFFAVIGAIKIEKHIKYFKLILLIVIIVIVIFNLFSLIHYMSIRRIFHLGRTYQDDDKILTEIGLYIKANSSKDDKIAVNFAGIIPYYSERYTIDMTGLNDKHIAKLRRGLHKNWDVDYVLSKKPLYVTFYSKPKMDEAGIHFVWGGSKELYYHPLFQKNYSLHKVWLHPVRDVGYYLFKRNDNWNE
;
A
#
# COMPACT_ATOMS: atom_id res chain seq x y z
N MET A 1 -31.25 40.67 7.87
CA MET A 1 -29.82 40.76 7.50
C MET A 1 -29.64 39.95 6.24
N ASP A 2 -29.59 40.63 5.10
CA ASP A 2 -29.53 40.02 3.78
C ASP A 2 -28.20 39.29 3.55
N GLU A 3 -28.29 38.06 3.06
CA GLU A 3 -27.18 37.19 2.64
C GLU A 3 -26.44 37.73 1.40
N LYS A 4 -25.81 38.91 1.52
CA LYS A 4 -24.86 39.44 0.54
C LYS A 4 -23.45 39.02 0.94
N GLY A 5 -23.06 37.79 0.60
CA GLY A 5 -21.73 37.28 0.91
C GLY A 5 -21.35 36.06 0.06
N PHE A 6 -20.04 35.84 -0.06
CA PHE A 6 -19.24 34.77 -0.71
C PHE A 6 -19.89 33.39 -0.99
N ILE A 7 -20.97 33.04 -0.29
CA ILE A 7 -21.61 31.73 -0.21
C ILE A 7 -22.73 31.54 -1.27
N LYS A 8 -23.26 32.63 -1.85
CA LYS A 8 -24.33 32.53 -2.88
C LYS A 8 -23.81 32.15 -4.27
N ASP A 9 -22.56 32.48 -4.58
CA ASP A 9 -21.95 32.23 -5.90
C ASP A 9 -21.23 30.87 -5.95
N ASP A 10 -21.83 29.92 -6.68
CA ASP A 10 -21.27 28.58 -6.90
C ASP A 10 -19.87 28.62 -7.51
N LYS A 11 -19.55 29.65 -8.31
CA LYS A 11 -18.23 29.79 -8.94
C LYS A 11 -17.17 30.14 -7.90
N ILE A 12 -17.50 30.99 -6.92
CA ILE A 12 -16.57 31.40 -5.87
C ILE A 12 -16.26 30.21 -4.96
N LEU A 13 -17.30 29.51 -4.47
CA LEU A 13 -17.09 28.33 -3.62
C LEU A 13 -16.36 27.21 -4.37
N SER A 14 -16.71 26.98 -5.65
CA SER A 14 -15.98 26.01 -6.49
C SER A 14 -14.49 26.35 -6.61
N ARG A 15 -14.16 27.60 -6.91
CA ARG A 15 -12.75 28.05 -7.00
C ARG A 15 -12.03 27.88 -5.68
N PHE A 16 -12.67 28.23 -4.56
CA PHE A 16 -12.11 28.03 -3.22
C PHE A 16 -11.79 26.56 -2.96
N ILE A 17 -12.74 25.64 -3.21
CA ILE A 17 -12.55 24.19 -3.00
C ILE A 17 -11.43 23.65 -3.88
N LEU A 18 -11.36 24.09 -5.14
CA LEU A 18 -10.30 23.67 -6.05
C LEU A 18 -8.93 24.16 -5.57
N ILE A 19 -8.80 25.46 -5.25
CA ILE A 19 -7.54 26.05 -4.78
C ILE A 19 -7.08 25.37 -3.50
N ILE A 20 -7.96 25.20 -2.50
CA ILE A 20 -7.56 24.56 -1.25
C ILE A 20 -7.19 23.09 -1.45
N SER A 21 -7.87 22.37 -2.35
CA SER A 21 -7.50 20.98 -2.70
C SER A 21 -6.11 20.92 -3.34
N LEU A 22 -5.81 21.82 -4.28
CA LEU A 22 -4.48 21.89 -4.90
C LEU A 22 -3.39 22.26 -3.90
N LEU A 23 -3.66 23.22 -3.01
CA LEU A 23 -2.73 23.60 -1.95
C LEU A 23 -2.46 22.43 -1.00
N LEU A 24 -3.50 21.70 -0.57
CA LEU A 24 -3.36 20.50 0.26
C LEU A 24 -2.56 19.41 -0.45
N ILE A 25 -2.84 19.15 -1.73
CA ILE A 25 -2.09 18.18 -2.54
C ILE A 25 -0.61 18.55 -2.56
N ILE A 26 -0.27 19.78 -2.96
CA ILE A 26 1.13 20.26 -3.02
C ILE A 26 1.79 20.14 -1.64
N PHE A 27 1.06 20.54 -0.60
CA PHE A 27 1.55 20.54 0.77
C PHE A 27 1.81 19.13 1.32
N TYR A 28 0.91 18.17 1.09
CA TYR A 28 1.12 16.79 1.52
C TYR A 28 2.20 16.09 0.70
N PHE A 29 2.29 16.36 -0.61
CA PHE A 29 3.41 15.90 -1.41
C PHE A 29 4.74 16.38 -0.85
N TYR A 30 4.84 17.65 -0.49
CA TYR A 30 6.04 18.20 0.14
C TYR A 30 6.31 17.56 1.51
N ALA A 31 5.30 17.44 2.36
CA ALA A 31 5.44 16.90 3.72
C ALA A 31 5.81 15.41 3.76
N THR A 32 5.36 14.64 2.76
CA THR A 32 5.60 13.20 2.65
C THR A 32 6.66 12.85 1.61
N TRP A 33 7.28 13.84 0.96
CA TRP A 33 8.38 13.60 0.02
C TRP A 33 9.48 12.82 0.73
N ASP A 34 10.03 11.81 0.05
CA ASP A 34 11.09 10.96 0.58
C ASP A 34 10.67 10.14 1.81
N PHE A 35 9.50 9.51 1.79
CA PHE A 35 9.03 8.59 2.83
C PHE A 35 9.07 7.15 2.32
N PRO A 36 10.23 6.51 2.11
CA PRO A 36 10.25 5.12 1.70
C PRO A 36 9.72 4.19 2.79
N ILE A 37 9.42 2.96 2.40
CA ILE A 37 9.19 1.85 3.32
C ILE A 37 10.18 0.74 2.96
N ASP A 38 10.81 0.11 3.95
CA ASP A 38 11.81 -0.95 3.75
C ASP A 38 11.35 -2.02 2.74
N ASP A 39 10.09 -2.47 2.82
CA ASP A 39 9.48 -3.44 1.89
C ASP A 39 9.60 -3.04 0.40
N ALA A 40 9.60 -1.75 0.08
CA ALA A 40 9.77 -1.29 -1.30
C ALA A 40 11.15 -1.67 -1.84
N TYR A 41 12.18 -1.64 -0.99
CA TYR A 41 13.55 -1.98 -1.37
C TYR A 41 13.77 -3.47 -1.60
N ILE A 42 12.91 -4.36 -1.08
CA ILE A 42 12.87 -5.75 -1.51
C ILE A 42 12.55 -5.79 -3.00
N SER A 43 11.48 -5.12 -3.41
CA SER A 43 11.07 -5.03 -4.83
C SER A 43 12.15 -4.39 -5.69
N PHE A 44 12.80 -3.33 -5.19
CA PHE A 44 13.89 -2.65 -5.90
C PHE A 44 15.13 -3.51 -6.06
N ARG A 45 15.44 -4.40 -5.10
CA ARG A 45 16.55 -5.36 -5.24
C ARG A 45 16.27 -6.39 -6.34
N TYR A 46 15.05 -6.94 -6.41
CA TYR A 46 14.63 -7.78 -7.53
C TYR A 46 14.68 -7.01 -8.87
N ALA A 47 14.20 -5.77 -8.87
CA ALA A 47 14.18 -4.91 -10.05
C ALA A 47 15.60 -4.60 -10.55
N ARG A 48 16.54 -4.33 -9.66
CA ARG A 48 17.96 -4.14 -9.99
C ARG A 48 18.57 -5.40 -10.59
N ASN A 49 18.39 -6.55 -9.95
CA ASN A 49 18.91 -7.83 -10.46
C ASN A 49 18.32 -8.17 -11.84
N PHE A 50 17.04 -7.87 -12.08
CA PHE A 50 16.43 -7.99 -13.39
C PHE A 50 17.06 -7.05 -14.42
N ALA A 51 17.24 -5.77 -14.08
CA ALA A 51 17.84 -4.76 -14.95
C ALA A 51 19.30 -5.08 -15.31
N GLU A 52 20.04 -5.71 -14.40
CA GLU A 52 21.44 -6.12 -14.58
C GLU A 52 21.59 -7.48 -15.29
N GLY A 53 20.48 -8.16 -15.63
CA GLY A 53 20.51 -9.46 -16.31
C GLY A 53 20.74 -10.67 -15.40
N ASN A 54 20.72 -10.49 -14.08
CA ASN A 54 20.86 -11.56 -13.09
C ASN A 54 19.54 -12.36 -12.89
N GLY A 55 18.45 -11.90 -13.50
CA GLY A 55 17.11 -12.48 -13.38
C GLY A 55 16.31 -11.90 -12.22
N LEU A 56 15.06 -12.37 -12.08
CA LEU A 56 14.13 -11.96 -11.02
C LEU A 56 14.43 -12.72 -9.72
N VAL A 57 15.56 -12.38 -9.10
CA VAL A 57 16.08 -13.02 -7.89
C VAL A 57 16.44 -11.99 -6.82
N TYR A 58 16.41 -12.39 -5.56
CA TYR A 58 16.87 -11.56 -4.44
C TYR A 58 18.37 -11.72 -4.20
N ASN A 59 18.83 -12.96 -4.06
CA ASN A 59 20.24 -13.33 -4.07
C ASN A 59 20.60 -13.89 -5.45
N ILE A 60 21.70 -13.42 -6.03
CA ILE A 60 22.18 -13.95 -7.32
C ILE A 60 22.52 -15.44 -7.13
N GLY A 61 22.03 -16.27 -8.06
CA GLY A 61 22.17 -17.73 -8.00
C GLY A 61 21.03 -18.46 -7.28
N GLU A 62 20.14 -17.74 -6.59
CA GLU A 62 19.00 -18.35 -5.87
C GLU A 62 17.66 -17.91 -6.46
N ARG A 63 16.87 -18.89 -6.93
CA ARG A 63 15.53 -18.61 -7.45
C ARG A 63 14.51 -18.74 -6.34
N VAL A 64 14.22 -17.62 -5.69
CA VAL A 64 13.18 -17.48 -4.66
C VAL A 64 12.26 -16.33 -5.04
N GLU A 65 10.94 -16.53 -4.96
CA GLU A 65 9.94 -15.51 -5.25
C GLU A 65 9.49 -14.80 -3.96
N GLY A 66 10.30 -13.84 -3.50
CA GLY A 66 10.06 -13.04 -2.29
C GLY A 66 9.32 -11.72 -2.50
N TYR A 67 8.78 -11.49 -3.71
CA TYR A 67 7.90 -10.36 -4.00
C TYR A 67 6.46 -10.82 -4.27
N SER A 68 5.52 -9.88 -4.27
CA SER A 68 4.09 -10.16 -4.54
C SER A 68 3.44 -9.07 -5.40
N ASN A 69 4.26 -8.32 -6.12
CA ASN A 69 3.92 -7.15 -6.92
C ASN A 69 4.69 -7.15 -8.25
N PHE A 70 4.60 -8.27 -8.99
CA PHE A 70 5.37 -8.53 -10.22
C PHE A 70 5.40 -7.36 -11.20
N PHE A 71 4.23 -6.78 -11.52
CA PHE A 71 4.17 -5.64 -12.44
C PHE A 71 5.01 -4.45 -11.94
N TRP A 72 5.02 -4.22 -10.62
CA TRP A 72 5.79 -3.16 -10.00
C TRP A 72 7.30 -3.41 -10.05
N VAL A 73 7.73 -4.67 -9.86
CA VAL A 73 9.13 -5.09 -9.98
C VAL A 73 9.61 -4.89 -11.42
N ILE A 74 8.84 -5.35 -12.41
CA ILE A 74 9.20 -5.20 -13.83
C ILE A 74 9.28 -3.72 -14.20
N LEU A 75 8.30 -2.91 -13.80
CA LEU A 75 8.26 -1.49 -14.12
C LEU A 75 9.46 -0.75 -13.53
N ASN A 76 9.79 -1.00 -12.26
CA ASN A 76 10.99 -0.44 -11.63
C ASN A 76 12.28 -0.96 -12.26
N GLY A 77 12.31 -2.22 -12.71
CA GLY A 77 13.46 -2.81 -13.37
C GLY A 77 13.76 -2.13 -14.71
N VAL A 78 12.72 -1.87 -15.50
CA VAL A 78 12.85 -1.06 -16.73
C VAL A 78 13.35 0.35 -16.41
N ALA A 79 12.83 0.99 -15.36
CA ALA A 79 13.30 2.30 -14.95
C ALA A 79 14.79 2.30 -14.54
N ILE A 80 15.22 1.30 -13.76
CA ILE A 80 16.63 1.13 -13.35
C ILE A 80 17.52 0.87 -14.57
N TYR A 81 17.06 0.08 -15.54
CA TYR A 81 17.81 -0.16 -16.79
C TYR A 81 18.12 1.15 -17.55
N PHE A 82 17.20 2.12 -17.52
CA PHE A 82 17.42 3.47 -18.07
C PHE A 82 18.11 4.45 -17.11
N GLY A 83 18.65 3.96 -15.99
CA GLY A 83 19.41 4.76 -15.03
C GLY A 83 18.57 5.57 -14.04
N ALA A 84 17.26 5.32 -13.96
CA ALA A 84 16.41 6.01 -12.98
C ALA A 84 16.60 5.44 -11.56
N ASN A 85 16.57 6.32 -10.57
CA ASN A 85 16.45 5.89 -9.17
C ASN A 85 15.03 5.32 -8.94
N PRO A 86 14.89 4.09 -8.43
CA PRO A 86 13.59 3.43 -8.36
C PRO A 86 12.63 4.07 -7.35
N LEU A 87 13.14 4.70 -6.28
CA LEU A 87 12.30 5.43 -5.33
C LEU A 87 11.68 6.66 -5.98
N TYR A 88 12.49 7.51 -6.63
CA TYR A 88 11.97 8.70 -7.32
C TYR A 88 11.04 8.33 -8.48
N PHE A 89 11.40 7.32 -9.27
CA PHE A 89 10.54 6.81 -10.33
C PHE A 89 9.18 6.35 -9.77
N SER A 90 9.20 5.51 -8.73
CA SER A 90 8.00 4.99 -8.07
C SER A 90 7.12 6.12 -7.51
N THR A 91 7.72 7.13 -6.88
CA THR A 91 6.99 8.29 -6.35
C THR A 91 6.34 9.11 -7.45
N ILE A 92 7.08 9.46 -8.50
CA ILE A 92 6.57 10.24 -9.64
C ILE A 92 5.46 9.46 -10.36
N PHE A 93 5.67 8.18 -10.61
CA PHE A 93 4.69 7.35 -11.28
C PHE A 93 3.41 7.20 -10.44
N SER A 94 3.53 6.97 -9.13
CA SER A 94 2.38 6.98 -8.21
C SER A 94 1.65 8.33 -8.18
N ALA A 95 2.37 9.46 -8.26
CA ALA A 95 1.75 10.78 -8.36
C ALA A 95 0.94 10.95 -9.66
N ILE A 96 1.47 10.48 -10.79
CA ILE A 96 0.76 10.44 -12.08
C ILE A 96 -0.50 9.57 -11.98
N LEU A 97 -0.41 8.40 -11.34
CA LEU A 97 -1.56 7.52 -11.11
C LEU A 97 -2.60 8.15 -10.18
N TYR A 98 -2.18 8.93 -9.19
CA TYR A 98 -3.10 9.71 -8.36
C TYR A 98 -3.85 10.78 -9.17
N VAL A 99 -3.16 11.52 -10.05
CA VAL A 99 -3.83 12.45 -10.97
C VAL A 99 -4.78 11.70 -11.91
N MET A 100 -4.38 10.53 -12.42
CA MET A 100 -5.26 9.68 -13.24
C MET A 100 -6.51 9.24 -12.47
N LEU A 101 -6.36 8.86 -11.19
CA LEU A 101 -7.48 8.55 -10.30
C LEU A 101 -8.44 9.74 -10.20
N LEU A 102 -7.94 10.96 -9.96
CA LEU A 102 -8.79 12.16 -9.88
C LEU A 102 -9.55 12.44 -11.20
N VAL A 103 -8.90 12.24 -12.35
CA VAL A 103 -9.53 12.42 -13.67
C VAL A 103 -10.62 11.36 -13.91
N VAL A 104 -10.34 10.09 -13.61
CA VAL A 104 -11.31 9.00 -13.77
C VAL A 104 -12.47 9.16 -12.78
N PHE A 105 -12.18 9.55 -11.54
CA PHE A 105 -13.16 9.89 -10.52
C PHE A 105 -14.10 11.01 -10.98
N TRP A 106 -13.54 12.11 -11.49
CA TRP A 106 -14.31 13.23 -12.02
C TRP A 106 -15.21 12.80 -13.18
N LYS A 107 -14.68 12.03 -14.15
CA LYS A 107 -15.46 11.51 -15.28
C LYS A 107 -16.59 10.57 -14.82
N ALA A 108 -16.32 9.69 -13.86
CA ALA A 108 -17.33 8.80 -13.28
C ALA A 108 -18.45 9.61 -12.64
N LEU A 109 -18.09 10.61 -11.84
CA LEU A 109 -19.05 11.47 -11.16
C LEU A 109 -19.91 12.22 -12.16
N TRP A 110 -19.28 12.93 -13.09
CA TRP A 110 -19.98 13.78 -14.03
C TRP A 110 -21.03 13.01 -14.85
N LYS A 111 -20.64 11.86 -15.40
CA LYS A 111 -21.57 11.03 -16.18
C LYS A 111 -22.73 10.48 -15.34
N ASN A 112 -22.47 10.06 -14.09
CA ASN A 112 -23.56 9.59 -13.23
C ASN A 112 -24.51 10.72 -12.81
N LEU A 113 -23.98 11.93 -12.60
CA LEU A 113 -24.82 13.09 -12.29
C LEU A 113 -25.72 13.49 -13.47
N GLU A 114 -25.23 13.39 -14.70
CA GLU A 114 -26.05 13.58 -15.91
C GLU A 114 -27.18 12.54 -16.00
N GLU A 115 -26.91 11.26 -15.74
CA GLU A 115 -27.93 10.20 -15.75
C GLU A 115 -28.98 10.35 -14.62
N LEU A 116 -28.60 10.92 -13.48
CA LEU A 116 -29.48 11.13 -12.32
C LEU A 116 -30.45 12.32 -12.49
N SER A 117 -30.21 13.21 -13.44
CA SER A 117 -31.09 14.36 -13.74
C SER A 117 -31.31 14.51 -15.25
N PRO A 118 -31.99 13.55 -15.90
CA PRO A 118 -32.30 13.64 -17.32
C PRO A 118 -33.15 14.88 -17.60
N GLY A 119 -32.67 15.81 -18.43
CA GLY A 119 -33.38 17.04 -18.80
C GLY A 119 -33.01 18.28 -17.98
N ASN A 120 -32.16 18.18 -16.95
CA ASN A 120 -31.47 19.36 -16.41
C ASN A 120 -30.30 19.71 -17.34
N THR A 121 -30.15 20.98 -17.70
CA THR A 121 -28.96 21.47 -18.39
C THR A 121 -27.73 21.26 -17.49
N GLN A 122 -26.54 21.09 -18.09
CA GLN A 122 -25.24 20.98 -17.37
C GLN A 122 -24.99 22.11 -16.35
N GLU A 123 -25.77 23.18 -16.40
CA GLU A 123 -25.73 24.33 -15.49
C GLU A 123 -26.33 24.06 -14.10
N ASN A 124 -27.18 23.04 -13.93
CA ASN A 124 -27.88 22.77 -12.67
C ASN A 124 -27.15 21.81 -11.71
N ILE A 125 -26.01 21.23 -12.11
CA ILE A 125 -25.18 20.43 -11.19
C ILE A 125 -24.25 21.38 -10.42
N PRO A 126 -24.36 21.47 -9.09
CA PRO A 126 -23.52 22.37 -8.33
C PRO A 126 -22.06 21.91 -8.36
N ARG A 127 -21.24 22.55 -9.21
CA ARG A 127 -19.83 22.20 -9.43
C ARG A 127 -19.02 22.11 -8.14
N TYR A 128 -19.39 22.90 -7.13
CA TYR A 128 -18.75 22.90 -5.83
C TYR A 128 -18.91 21.57 -5.07
N ILE A 129 -20.01 20.84 -5.27
CA ILE A 129 -20.23 19.51 -4.65
C ILE A 129 -19.43 18.42 -5.37
N ALA A 130 -19.30 18.50 -6.70
CA ALA A 130 -18.40 17.60 -7.43
C ALA A 130 -16.93 17.81 -7.01
N LEU A 131 -16.51 19.07 -6.84
CA LEU A 131 -15.18 19.43 -6.34
C LEU A 131 -14.99 19.03 -4.87
N PHE A 132 -16.06 18.97 -4.07
CA PHE A 132 -15.99 18.43 -2.72
C PHE A 132 -15.55 16.96 -2.71
N GLY A 133 -15.93 16.15 -3.70
CA GLY A 133 -15.43 14.78 -3.86
C GLY A 133 -13.92 14.71 -4.09
N ILE A 134 -13.38 15.63 -4.90
CA ILE A 134 -11.94 15.77 -5.09
C ILE A 134 -11.27 16.24 -3.80
N PHE A 135 -11.87 17.19 -3.09
CA PHE A 135 -11.39 17.65 -1.79
C PHE A 135 -11.26 16.49 -0.78
N LEU A 136 -12.24 15.57 -0.73
CA LEU A 136 -12.18 14.39 0.14
C LEU A 136 -10.97 13.48 -0.17
N LEU A 137 -10.57 13.38 -1.44
CA LEU A 137 -9.37 12.64 -1.83
C LEU A 137 -8.08 13.41 -1.61
N ALA A 138 -8.12 14.74 -1.75
CA ALA A 138 -7.00 15.64 -1.55
C ALA A 138 -6.62 15.79 -0.08
N VAL A 139 -7.59 15.71 0.83
CA VAL A 139 -7.40 15.93 2.26
C VAL A 139 -6.88 14.71 3.02
N ASP A 140 -6.94 13.54 2.38
CA ASP A 140 -6.53 12.29 3.01
C ASP A 140 -5.02 12.05 2.84
N MET A 141 -4.24 12.44 3.87
CA MET A 141 -2.79 12.30 3.91
C MET A 141 -2.30 10.87 3.63
N ARG A 142 -3.14 9.84 3.84
CA ARG A 142 -2.76 8.43 3.66
C ARG A 142 -2.40 8.11 2.21
N PHE A 143 -3.05 8.73 1.23
CA PHE A 143 -2.66 8.59 -0.18
C PHE A 143 -1.22 9.04 -0.40
N PHE A 144 -0.85 10.19 0.15
CA PHE A 144 0.45 10.81 -0.08
C PHE A 144 1.60 10.02 0.55
N ILE A 145 1.38 9.44 1.74
CA ILE A 145 2.33 8.49 2.36
C ILE A 145 2.62 7.32 1.41
N PHE A 146 1.58 6.74 0.82
CA PHE A 146 1.77 5.59 -0.07
C PHE A 146 2.20 5.96 -1.48
N ILE A 147 1.98 7.20 -1.92
CA ILE A 147 2.58 7.73 -3.14
C ILE A 147 4.10 7.81 -3.01
N SER A 148 4.63 8.26 -1.87
CA SER A 148 6.08 8.38 -1.65
C SER A 148 6.75 7.13 -1.05
N SER A 149 5.98 6.14 -0.61
CA SER A 149 6.46 4.87 -0.03
C SER A 149 7.36 3.99 -0.91
N GLY A 150 7.33 4.19 -2.24
CA GLY A 150 7.95 3.27 -3.20
C GLY A 150 7.14 1.98 -3.44
N LEU A 151 6.00 1.81 -2.76
CA LEU A 151 5.10 0.66 -2.93
C LEU A 151 4.08 0.88 -4.04
N GLU A 152 3.49 -0.22 -4.51
CA GLU A 152 2.53 -0.26 -5.61
C GLU A 152 1.11 0.21 -5.23
N THR A 153 0.89 0.61 -3.98
CA THR A 153 -0.44 0.87 -3.39
C THR A 153 -1.29 1.82 -4.23
N GLN A 154 -0.73 2.97 -4.65
CA GLN A 154 -1.48 3.95 -5.46
C GLN A 154 -1.86 3.39 -6.84
N CYS A 155 -1.01 2.55 -7.42
CA CYS A 155 -1.31 1.84 -8.67
C CYS A 155 -2.51 0.90 -8.47
N PHE A 156 -2.49 0.11 -7.39
CA PHE A 156 -3.60 -0.77 -7.06
C PHE A 156 -4.93 -0.03 -6.87
N ILE A 157 -4.94 1.06 -6.09
CA ILE A 157 -6.13 1.90 -5.86
C ILE A 157 -6.70 2.39 -7.18
N THR A 158 -5.85 2.92 -8.05
CA THR A 158 -6.27 3.52 -9.32
C THR A 158 -6.84 2.46 -10.27
N LEU A 159 -6.16 1.32 -10.40
CA LEU A 159 -6.62 0.21 -11.23
C LEU A 159 -7.92 -0.42 -10.68
N PHE A 160 -8.07 -0.49 -9.36
CA PHE A 160 -9.29 -0.98 -8.73
C PHE A 160 -10.47 -0.06 -9.03
N PHE A 161 -10.28 1.25 -8.87
CA PHE A 161 -11.32 2.22 -9.17
C PHE A 161 -11.71 2.19 -10.65
N ILE A 162 -10.75 2.11 -11.58
CA ILE A 162 -11.01 1.93 -13.01
C ILE A 162 -11.80 0.63 -13.24
N SER A 163 -11.33 -0.51 -12.73
CA SER A 163 -12.00 -1.80 -12.89
C SER A 163 -13.43 -1.80 -12.34
N LEU A 164 -13.72 -1.02 -11.30
CA LEU A 164 -15.05 -0.96 -10.72
C LEU A 164 -16.00 0.00 -11.48
N PHE A 165 -15.51 1.16 -11.90
CA PHE A 165 -16.33 2.24 -12.48
C PHE A 165 -16.26 2.37 -14.02
N TRP A 166 -15.37 1.67 -14.72
CA TRP A 166 -15.19 1.86 -16.17
C TRP A 166 -16.45 1.63 -17.01
N ASN A 167 -17.21 0.58 -16.68
CA ASN A 167 -18.46 0.23 -17.37
C ASN A 167 -19.56 1.30 -17.18
N TRP A 168 -19.33 2.24 -16.27
CA TRP A 168 -20.22 3.35 -15.95
C TRP A 168 -19.76 4.63 -16.62
N ILE A 169 -18.45 4.83 -16.73
CA ILE A 169 -17.84 5.98 -17.41
C ILE A 169 -18.03 5.88 -18.93
N THR A 170 -18.01 4.68 -19.50
CA THR A 170 -18.00 4.49 -20.95
C THR A 170 -19.31 3.91 -21.48
N THR A 171 -19.64 4.18 -22.74
CA THR A 171 -20.72 3.48 -23.47
C THR A 171 -20.25 2.10 -23.92
N GLU A 172 -18.95 1.94 -24.18
CA GLU A 172 -18.34 0.67 -24.56
C GLU A 172 -18.05 -0.21 -23.34
N ARG A 173 -19.08 -0.94 -22.90
CA ARG A 173 -18.94 -1.90 -21.79
C ARG A 173 -17.89 -2.97 -22.11
N TRP A 174 -17.10 -3.29 -21.08
CA TRP A 174 -16.04 -4.29 -21.14
C TRP A 174 -15.05 -4.00 -22.28
N SER A 175 -14.66 -2.73 -22.43
CA SER A 175 -13.58 -2.36 -23.36
C SER A 175 -12.25 -3.02 -22.96
N TYR A 176 -11.26 -2.97 -23.85
CA TYR A 176 -9.90 -3.41 -23.55
C TYR A 176 -9.31 -2.75 -22.30
N VAL A 177 -9.63 -1.48 -22.03
CA VAL A 177 -9.14 -0.76 -20.83
C VAL A 177 -9.59 -1.43 -19.54
N TRP A 178 -10.84 -1.91 -19.49
CA TRP A 178 -11.39 -2.61 -18.33
C TRP A 178 -10.72 -3.96 -18.09
N PHE A 179 -10.41 -4.69 -19.16
CA PHE A 179 -9.70 -5.96 -19.03
C PHE A 179 -8.24 -5.78 -18.68
N ILE A 180 -7.58 -4.77 -19.27
CA ILE A 180 -6.21 -4.42 -18.93
C ILE A 180 -6.13 -4.00 -17.45
N SER A 181 -7.10 -3.23 -16.95
CA SER A 181 -7.10 -2.85 -15.53
C SER A 181 -7.27 -4.06 -14.59
N LEU A 182 -8.12 -5.03 -14.96
CA LEU A 182 -8.27 -6.29 -14.21
C LEU A 182 -7.01 -7.15 -14.25
N ALA A 183 -6.39 -7.28 -15.43
CA ALA A 183 -5.14 -8.02 -15.57
C ALA A 183 -4.02 -7.39 -14.73
N LEU A 184 -3.84 -6.08 -14.85
CA LEU A 184 -2.83 -5.34 -14.09
C LEU A 184 -3.10 -5.39 -12.58
N LEU A 185 -4.35 -5.41 -12.12
CA LEU A 185 -4.65 -5.63 -10.69
C LEU A 185 -4.02 -6.92 -10.17
N CYS A 186 -4.18 -8.03 -10.90
CA CYS A 186 -3.63 -9.33 -10.53
C CYS A 186 -2.09 -9.34 -10.50
N PHE A 187 -1.43 -8.52 -11.32
CA PHE A 187 0.04 -8.46 -11.40
C PHE A 187 0.65 -7.41 -10.47
N VAL A 188 -0.10 -6.37 -10.13
CA VAL A 188 0.32 -5.31 -9.22
C VAL A 188 0.36 -5.84 -7.80
N ARG A 189 -0.60 -6.67 -7.37
CA ARG A 189 -0.58 -7.29 -6.05
C ARG A 189 -1.13 -8.70 -6.05
N ALA A 190 -0.61 -9.54 -5.15
CA ALA A 190 -1.10 -10.89 -4.97
C ALA A 190 -2.60 -10.95 -4.61
N ASP A 191 -3.16 -10.03 -3.82
CA ASP A 191 -4.60 -10.03 -3.54
C ASP A 191 -5.46 -9.51 -4.71
N GLY A 192 -4.84 -8.96 -5.77
CA GLY A 192 -5.56 -8.41 -6.91
C GLY A 192 -6.41 -9.42 -7.68
N PHE A 193 -6.05 -10.72 -7.67
CA PHE A 193 -6.89 -11.75 -8.29
C PHE A 193 -8.23 -11.92 -7.57
N ILE A 194 -8.28 -11.66 -6.26
CA ILE A 194 -9.52 -11.73 -5.46
C ILE A 194 -10.44 -10.57 -5.85
N TYR A 195 -9.87 -9.36 -5.94
CA TYR A 195 -10.61 -8.17 -6.36
C TYR A 195 -11.12 -8.32 -7.80
N ALA A 196 -10.28 -8.80 -8.72
CA ALA A 196 -10.67 -9.05 -10.10
C ALA A 196 -11.76 -10.14 -10.19
N GLY A 197 -11.60 -11.24 -9.45
CA GLY A 197 -12.59 -12.33 -9.39
C GLY A 197 -13.95 -11.87 -8.86
N ILE A 198 -13.96 -11.08 -7.78
CA ILE A 198 -15.18 -10.48 -7.22
C ILE A 198 -15.86 -9.57 -8.26
N ILE A 199 -15.11 -8.71 -8.95
CA ILE A 199 -15.65 -7.81 -9.97
C ILE A 199 -16.21 -8.60 -11.16
N ILE A 200 -15.47 -9.59 -11.67
CA ILE A 200 -15.91 -10.44 -12.79
C ILE A 200 -17.17 -11.22 -12.41
N LEU A 201 -17.20 -11.83 -11.22
CA LEU A 201 -18.35 -12.58 -10.73
C LEU A 201 -19.59 -11.67 -10.61
N ALA A 202 -19.44 -10.48 -10.04
CA ALA A 202 -20.51 -9.50 -9.95
C ALA A 202 -21.06 -9.12 -11.34
N GLN A 203 -20.18 -8.89 -12.32
CA GLN A 203 -20.61 -8.60 -13.70
C GLN A 203 -21.27 -9.82 -14.35
N PHE A 204 -20.75 -11.02 -14.14
CA PHE A 204 -21.29 -12.25 -14.70
C PHE A 204 -22.73 -12.50 -14.21
N ILE A 205 -22.96 -12.41 -12.90
CA ILE A 205 -24.31 -12.59 -12.34
C ILE A 205 -25.23 -11.46 -12.80
N ASN A 206 -24.74 -10.20 -12.84
CA ASN A 206 -25.51 -9.07 -13.36
C ASN A 206 -25.99 -9.29 -14.80
N LEU A 207 -25.15 -9.84 -15.68
CA LEU A 207 -25.53 -10.10 -17.05
C LEU A 207 -26.46 -11.29 -17.19
N LEU A 208 -26.25 -12.36 -16.42
CA LEU A 208 -27.14 -13.51 -16.36
C LEU A 208 -28.56 -13.10 -15.93
N THR A 209 -28.68 -12.41 -14.79
CA THR A 209 -29.98 -12.02 -14.24
C THR A 209 -30.72 -11.03 -15.14
N ASN A 210 -29.99 -10.14 -15.82
CA ASN A 210 -30.58 -9.20 -16.78
C ASN A 210 -30.69 -9.76 -18.22
N LYS A 211 -30.44 -11.07 -18.42
CA LYS A 211 -30.49 -11.76 -19.73
C LYS A 211 -29.70 -11.05 -20.84
N LYS A 212 -28.55 -10.47 -20.48
CA LYS A 212 -27.64 -9.77 -21.41
C LYS A 212 -26.60 -10.73 -21.98
N PRO A 213 -26.06 -10.46 -23.18
CA PRO A 213 -25.08 -11.35 -23.80
C PRO A 213 -23.79 -11.44 -22.98
N LEU A 214 -23.37 -12.68 -22.70
CA LEU A 214 -22.15 -12.98 -21.92
C LEU A 214 -20.89 -13.14 -22.77
N LYS A 215 -21.02 -13.28 -24.09
CA LYS A 215 -19.93 -13.67 -25.00
C LYS A 215 -18.67 -12.83 -24.79
N LYS A 216 -18.79 -11.49 -24.74
CA LYS A 216 -17.64 -10.58 -24.55
C LYS A 216 -16.98 -10.76 -23.19
N LEU A 217 -17.77 -10.96 -22.12
CA LEU A 217 -17.24 -11.21 -20.78
C LEU A 217 -16.51 -12.57 -20.74
N ILE A 218 -17.11 -13.64 -21.24
CA ILE A 218 -16.52 -14.99 -21.26
C ILE A 218 -15.21 -15.02 -22.04
N ILE A 219 -15.19 -14.45 -23.26
CA ILE A 219 -13.98 -14.43 -24.10
C ILE A 219 -12.85 -13.72 -23.36
N ASN A 220 -13.12 -12.54 -22.83
CA ASN A 220 -12.06 -11.72 -22.24
C ASN A 220 -11.64 -12.22 -20.84
N THR A 221 -12.55 -12.81 -20.06
CA THR A 221 -12.19 -13.56 -18.85
C THR A 221 -11.35 -14.79 -19.22
N GLY A 222 -11.68 -15.49 -20.30
CA GLY A 222 -10.86 -16.60 -20.82
C GLY A 222 -9.44 -16.16 -21.18
N ILE A 223 -9.31 -15.02 -21.86
CA ILE A 223 -7.99 -14.41 -22.18
C ILE A 223 -7.23 -14.08 -20.89
N LEU A 224 -7.89 -13.45 -19.91
CA LEU A 224 -7.27 -13.15 -18.62
C LEU A 224 -6.78 -14.43 -17.91
N LEU A 225 -7.60 -15.48 -17.88
CA LEU A 225 -7.23 -16.76 -17.28
C LEU A 225 -6.03 -17.38 -17.99
N ILE A 226 -6.00 -17.35 -19.32
CA ILE A 226 -4.84 -17.82 -20.11
C ILE A 226 -3.58 -17.05 -19.72
N ILE A 227 -3.65 -15.72 -19.64
CA ILE A 227 -2.52 -14.87 -19.23
C ILE A 227 -2.02 -15.23 -17.83
N LEU A 228 -2.94 -15.39 -16.86
CA LEU A 228 -2.60 -15.76 -15.49
C LEU A 228 -2.05 -17.18 -15.39
N SER A 229 -2.56 -18.12 -16.19
CA SER A 229 -2.07 -19.50 -16.28
C SER A 229 -0.68 -19.56 -16.88
N LEU A 230 -0.42 -18.82 -17.97
CA LEU A 230 0.91 -18.73 -18.58
C LEU A 230 1.93 -18.11 -17.62
N TYR A 231 1.53 -17.04 -16.92
CA TYR A 231 2.36 -16.45 -15.88
C TYR A 231 2.65 -17.42 -14.72
N SER A 232 1.63 -18.15 -14.25
CA SER A 232 1.79 -19.13 -13.17
C SER A 232 2.66 -20.31 -13.60
N LEU A 233 2.53 -20.77 -14.85
CA LEU A 233 3.39 -21.79 -15.45
C LEU A 233 4.83 -21.30 -15.53
N TRP A 234 5.07 -20.09 -16.04
CA TRP A 234 6.40 -19.49 -16.08
C TRP A 234 7.01 -19.38 -14.68
N ARG A 235 6.25 -18.91 -13.69
CA ARG A 235 6.70 -18.84 -12.28
C ARG A 235 7.09 -20.20 -11.75
N TRP A 236 6.26 -21.22 -11.96
CA TRP A 236 6.55 -22.56 -11.49
C TRP A 236 7.82 -23.13 -12.14
N LEU A 237 7.99 -22.93 -13.45
CA LEU A 237 9.19 -23.34 -14.18
C LEU A 237 10.44 -22.56 -13.75
N TYR A 238 10.29 -21.28 -13.39
CA TYR A 238 11.40 -20.41 -13.00
C TYR A 238 11.82 -20.62 -11.54
N TYR A 239 10.88 -20.57 -10.59
CA TYR A 239 11.13 -20.62 -9.14
C TYR A 239 11.10 -22.04 -8.54
N HIS A 240 10.54 -23.02 -9.26
CA HIS A 240 10.38 -24.39 -8.78
C HIS A 240 9.57 -24.51 -7.47
N ASP A 241 8.65 -23.57 -7.23
CA ASP A 241 7.64 -23.62 -6.17
C ASP A 241 6.27 -23.26 -6.78
N ILE A 242 5.19 -23.83 -6.23
CA ILE A 242 3.82 -23.62 -6.74
C ILE A 242 3.28 -22.25 -6.31
N LEU A 243 3.59 -21.85 -5.07
CA LEU A 243 3.17 -20.59 -4.47
C LEU A 243 4.39 -19.71 -4.18
N PRO A 244 4.24 -18.38 -4.14
CA PRO A 244 5.36 -17.49 -3.88
C PRO A 244 5.90 -17.72 -2.47
N ASN A 245 7.19 -17.44 -2.25
CA ASN A 245 7.82 -17.63 -0.95
C ASN A 245 7.14 -16.79 0.15
N THR A 246 6.65 -15.60 -0.23
CA THR A 246 5.87 -14.71 0.64
C THR A 246 4.59 -15.35 1.17
N TYR A 247 3.97 -16.28 0.44
CA TYR A 247 2.81 -17.03 0.92
C TYR A 247 3.23 -17.94 2.08
N TYR A 248 4.26 -18.77 1.87
CA TYR A 248 4.75 -19.70 2.90
C TYR A 248 5.27 -18.96 4.14
N ALA A 249 5.91 -17.81 3.95
CA ALA A 249 6.39 -16.96 5.04
C ALA A 249 5.24 -16.37 5.87
N LYS A 250 4.09 -16.05 5.25
CA LYS A 250 2.97 -15.36 5.90
C LYS A 250 1.89 -16.28 6.45
N THR A 251 1.71 -17.48 5.90
CA THR A 251 0.68 -18.42 6.38
C THR A 251 1.11 -19.13 7.65
N SER A 252 0.29 -19.05 8.70
CA SER A 252 0.29 -19.97 9.85
C SER A 252 -0.96 -20.86 9.80
N ILE A 253 -0.85 -22.06 10.36
CA ILE A 253 -1.89 -23.12 10.27
C ILE A 253 -3.10 -22.85 11.19
N ILE A 254 -3.00 -21.93 12.16
CA ILE A 254 -4.08 -21.60 13.13
C ILE A 254 -3.96 -20.12 13.51
N ASN A 255 -5.04 -19.32 13.44
CA ASN A 255 -4.95 -17.86 13.64
C ASN A 255 -6.23 -17.21 14.22
N TYR A 256 -6.66 -17.58 15.42
CA TYR A 256 -7.74 -16.85 16.13
C TYR A 256 -7.38 -15.37 16.36
N GLU A 257 -6.08 -15.05 16.50
CA GLU A 257 -5.59 -13.66 16.63
C GLU A 257 -5.87 -12.82 15.37
N GLN A 258 -5.86 -13.42 14.17
CA GLN A 258 -5.97 -12.70 12.90
C GLN A 258 -7.36 -12.09 12.69
N GLU A 259 -8.41 -12.76 13.16
CA GLU A 259 -9.78 -12.26 13.09
C GLU A 259 -9.99 -11.05 14.02
N VAL A 260 -9.46 -11.11 15.24
CA VAL A 260 -9.50 -10.01 16.21
C VAL A 260 -8.74 -8.78 15.69
N PHE A 261 -7.53 -9.01 15.13
CA PHE A 261 -6.76 -7.94 14.49
C PHE A 261 -7.50 -7.34 13.29
N GLY A 262 -8.15 -8.19 12.47
CA GLY A 262 -8.95 -7.76 11.33
C GLY A 262 -10.11 -6.86 11.73
N ILE A 263 -10.90 -7.24 12.73
CA ILE A 263 -12.01 -6.42 13.24
C ILE A 263 -11.49 -5.11 13.81
N ALA A 264 -10.41 -5.12 14.61
CA ALA A 264 -9.81 -3.91 15.16
C ALA A 264 -9.31 -2.97 14.04
N TYR A 265 -8.70 -3.53 13.00
CA TYR A 265 -8.25 -2.81 11.81
C TYR A 265 -9.43 -2.17 11.06
N THR A 266 -10.54 -2.91 10.88
CA THR A 266 -11.79 -2.39 10.30
C THR A 266 -12.40 -1.27 11.15
N LEU A 267 -12.52 -1.45 12.46
CA LEU A 267 -13.10 -0.45 13.35
C LEU A 267 -12.27 0.83 13.38
N LYS A 268 -10.94 0.70 13.34
CA LYS A 268 -10.03 1.85 13.23
C LYS A 268 -10.20 2.59 11.90
N PHE A 269 -10.34 1.86 10.79
CA PHE A 269 -10.65 2.48 9.50
C PHE A 269 -11.99 3.21 9.55
N LEU A 270 -13.07 2.54 9.96
CA LEU A 270 -14.42 3.12 9.99
C LEU A 270 -14.51 4.33 10.93
N SER A 271 -13.83 4.30 12.09
CA SER A 271 -13.81 5.44 13.00
C SER A 271 -13.09 6.64 12.37
N SER A 272 -12.01 6.42 11.60
CA SER A 272 -11.27 7.46 10.89
C SER A 272 -12.06 8.16 9.78
N ILE A 273 -13.12 7.52 9.26
CA ILE A 273 -13.94 8.05 8.15
C ILE A 273 -15.44 8.11 8.48
N SER A 274 -15.84 8.00 9.75
CA SER A 274 -17.23 7.78 10.20
C SER A 274 -18.26 8.75 9.62
N ILE A 275 -17.96 10.06 9.63
CA ILE A 275 -18.83 11.09 9.03
C ILE A 275 -18.96 10.91 7.51
N PHE A 276 -17.87 10.54 6.83
CA PHE A 276 -17.87 10.29 5.39
C PHE A 276 -18.63 9.02 5.03
N VAL A 277 -18.54 7.97 5.86
CA VAL A 277 -19.31 6.74 5.69
C VAL A 277 -20.81 7.06 5.77
N PHE A 278 -21.25 7.86 6.75
CA PHE A 278 -22.66 8.21 6.88
C PHE A 278 -23.20 8.94 5.64
N ILE A 279 -22.49 9.96 5.15
CA ILE A 279 -22.88 10.69 3.93
C ILE A 279 -22.82 9.76 2.70
N SER A 280 -21.83 8.87 2.63
CA SER A 280 -21.69 7.87 1.58
C SER A 280 -22.87 6.89 1.58
N LEU A 281 -23.34 6.44 2.74
CA LEU A 281 -24.51 5.57 2.84
C LEU A 281 -25.76 6.26 2.32
N ILE A 282 -25.97 7.54 2.64
CA ILE A 282 -27.07 8.34 2.06
C ILE A 282 -26.97 8.36 0.54
N GLY A 283 -25.78 8.62 0.00
CA GLY A 283 -25.55 8.60 -1.45
C GLY A 283 -25.82 7.24 -2.06
N LEU A 284 -25.29 6.17 -1.47
CA LEU A 284 -25.47 4.80 -1.92
C LEU A 284 -26.95 4.40 -1.94
N PHE A 285 -27.68 4.64 -0.86
CA PHE A 285 -29.09 4.30 -0.73
C PHE A 285 -30.03 5.23 -1.50
N THR A 286 -29.54 6.33 -2.06
CA THR A 286 -30.33 7.21 -2.95
C THR A 286 -29.94 7.06 -4.42
N HIS A 287 -28.78 6.49 -4.70
CA HIS A 287 -28.29 6.26 -6.05
C HIS A 287 -28.97 5.03 -6.69
N PRO A 288 -29.30 5.04 -7.99
CA PRO A 288 -29.87 3.89 -8.71
C PRO A 288 -28.99 2.63 -8.62
N ILE A 289 -27.69 2.79 -8.37
CA ILE A 289 -26.76 1.66 -8.16
C ILE A 289 -27.20 0.72 -7.06
N LYS A 290 -27.96 1.18 -6.06
CA LYS A 290 -28.45 0.29 -5.00
C LYS A 290 -29.29 -0.87 -5.55
N LYS A 291 -29.88 -0.69 -6.74
CA LYS A 291 -30.59 -1.73 -7.47
C LYS A 291 -29.65 -2.72 -8.15
N ASN A 292 -28.39 -2.36 -8.34
CA ASN A 292 -27.32 -3.26 -8.78
C ASN A 292 -26.73 -3.98 -7.56
N ILE A 293 -27.47 -5.00 -7.08
CA ILE A 293 -27.09 -5.85 -5.94
C ILE A 293 -25.66 -6.40 -6.10
N TYR A 294 -25.22 -6.67 -7.33
CA TYR A 294 -23.90 -7.23 -7.62
C TYR A 294 -22.75 -6.27 -7.32
N PHE A 295 -22.94 -4.98 -7.58
CA PHE A 295 -21.96 -3.96 -7.19
C PHE A 295 -21.85 -3.87 -5.66
N LEU A 296 -22.99 -3.91 -4.95
CA LEU A 296 -23.02 -3.88 -3.50
C LEU A 296 -22.33 -5.12 -2.90
N VAL A 297 -22.63 -6.29 -3.46
CA VAL A 297 -21.97 -7.55 -3.08
C VAL A 297 -20.47 -7.48 -3.37
N ALA A 298 -20.05 -6.92 -4.49
CA ALA A 298 -18.62 -6.77 -4.79
C ALA A 298 -17.90 -5.90 -3.75
N LEU A 299 -18.47 -4.74 -3.40
CA LEU A 299 -17.92 -3.89 -2.35
C LEU A 299 -17.91 -4.57 -0.98
N LEU A 300 -18.99 -5.27 -0.64
CA LEU A 300 -19.08 -6.01 0.62
C LEU A 300 -18.02 -7.11 0.68
N LEU A 301 -17.85 -7.89 -0.38
CA LEU A 301 -16.85 -8.96 -0.44
C LEU A 301 -15.42 -8.42 -0.35
N VAL A 302 -15.11 -7.29 -1.01
CA VAL A 302 -13.81 -6.62 -0.85
C VAL A 302 -13.60 -6.16 0.59
N PHE A 303 -14.62 -5.56 1.20
CA PHE A 303 -14.55 -5.09 2.59
C PHE A 303 -14.34 -6.24 3.57
N LEU A 304 -15.13 -7.32 3.45
CA LEU A 304 -15.03 -8.53 4.26
C LEU A 304 -13.71 -9.26 4.04
N TYR A 305 -13.18 -9.27 2.82
CA TYR A 305 -11.89 -9.87 2.52
C TYR A 305 -10.77 -9.19 3.33
N VAL A 306 -10.72 -7.85 3.36
CA VAL A 306 -9.71 -7.12 4.15
C VAL A 306 -9.85 -7.41 5.64
N THR A 307 -11.07 -7.50 6.17
CA THR A 307 -11.31 -7.92 7.57
C THR A 307 -10.81 -9.34 7.80
N TYR A 308 -11.13 -10.27 6.90
CA TYR A 308 -10.78 -11.69 7.02
C TYR A 308 -9.28 -11.94 7.04
N ILE A 309 -8.50 -11.24 6.20
CA ILE A 309 -7.05 -11.40 6.16
C ILE A 309 -6.32 -10.72 7.34
N GLY A 310 -7.03 -10.03 8.24
CA GLY A 310 -6.44 -9.42 9.43
C GLY A 310 -5.81 -8.04 9.21
N GLY A 311 -6.01 -7.43 8.05
CA GLY A 311 -5.38 -6.15 7.69
C GLY A 311 -3.89 -6.27 7.35
N ASP A 312 -3.13 -5.24 7.71
CA ASP A 312 -1.69 -5.14 7.44
C ASP A 312 -0.96 -4.50 8.63
N TRP A 313 0.33 -4.81 8.79
CA TRP A 313 1.18 -4.23 9.82
C TRP A 313 1.49 -2.75 9.55
N MET A 314 1.45 -2.36 8.27
CA MET A 314 1.69 -0.98 7.84
C MET A 314 0.62 -0.02 8.40
N PRO A 315 1.02 1.21 8.77
CA PRO A 315 0.10 2.19 9.33
C PRO A 315 -0.96 2.63 8.30
N ASN A 316 -1.99 3.33 8.79
CA ASN A 316 -2.98 4.04 7.97
C ASN A 316 -3.87 3.16 7.09
N GLU A 317 -4.16 1.94 7.56
CA GLU A 317 -5.19 1.08 7.00
C GLU A 317 -5.07 0.86 5.47
N ARG A 318 -3.82 0.68 4.99
CA ARG A 318 -3.41 0.57 3.58
C ARG A 318 -4.40 -0.19 2.69
N PHE A 319 -4.90 -1.34 3.14
CA PHE A 319 -5.76 -2.20 2.32
C PHE A 319 -7.16 -1.60 2.08
N TYR A 320 -7.65 -0.76 2.99
CA TYR A 320 -8.92 -0.06 2.82
C TYR A 320 -8.83 1.21 1.98
N LEU A 321 -7.62 1.69 1.66
CA LEU A 321 -7.45 2.90 0.82
C LEU A 321 -8.07 2.75 -0.57
N SER A 322 -8.16 1.52 -1.08
CA SER A 322 -8.85 1.20 -2.34
C SER A 322 -10.35 1.53 -2.31
N LEU A 323 -10.97 1.55 -1.13
CA LEU A 323 -12.39 1.86 -0.95
C LEU A 323 -12.66 3.35 -0.77
N ILE A 324 -11.65 4.16 -0.41
CA ILE A 324 -11.85 5.60 -0.16
C ILE A 324 -12.41 6.32 -1.39
N PRO A 325 -11.90 6.14 -2.62
CA PRO A 325 -12.51 6.74 -3.81
C PRO A 325 -13.95 6.32 -4.05
N VAL A 326 -14.32 5.10 -3.65
CA VAL A 326 -15.71 4.62 -3.73
C VAL A 326 -16.60 5.35 -2.72
N PHE A 327 -16.14 5.49 -1.47
CA PHE A 327 -16.86 6.26 -0.45
C PHE A 327 -16.98 7.73 -0.86
N SER A 328 -15.90 8.37 -1.29
CA SER A 328 -15.92 9.76 -1.75
C SER A 328 -16.91 9.98 -2.91
N PHE A 329 -17.01 9.01 -3.83
CA PHE A 329 -17.98 9.06 -4.93
C PHE A 329 -19.42 9.09 -4.40
N PHE A 330 -19.77 8.19 -3.48
CA PHE A 330 -21.11 8.16 -2.89
C PHE A 330 -21.36 9.33 -1.94
N ALA A 331 -20.33 9.81 -1.23
CA ALA A 331 -20.46 10.98 -0.37
C ALA A 331 -20.89 12.22 -1.17
N VAL A 332 -20.40 12.38 -2.40
CA VAL A 332 -20.82 13.46 -3.31
C VAL A 332 -22.29 13.33 -3.68
N ILE A 333 -22.75 12.13 -4.04
CA ILE A 333 -24.17 11.88 -4.35
C ILE A 333 -25.05 12.15 -3.12
N GLY A 334 -24.62 11.71 -1.94
CA GLY A 334 -25.32 11.95 -0.68
C GLY A 334 -25.41 13.44 -0.36
N ALA A 335 -24.31 14.17 -0.54
CA ALA A 335 -24.24 15.63 -0.36
C ALA A 335 -25.24 16.36 -1.27
N ILE A 336 -25.38 15.98 -2.55
CA ILE A 336 -26.37 16.57 -3.47
C ILE A 336 -27.81 16.34 -2.99
N LYS A 337 -28.09 15.18 -2.38
CA LYS A 337 -29.43 14.92 -1.82
C LYS A 337 -29.69 15.75 -0.57
N ILE A 338 -28.71 15.85 0.32
CA ILE A 338 -28.80 16.62 1.56
C ILE A 338 -28.96 18.11 1.27
N GLU A 339 -28.24 18.65 0.28
CA GLU A 339 -28.30 20.06 -0.12
C GLU A 339 -29.75 20.52 -0.35
N LYS A 340 -30.56 19.70 -1.03
CA LYS A 340 -31.97 20.03 -1.34
C LYS A 340 -32.85 20.25 -0.11
N HIS A 341 -32.43 19.74 1.04
CA HIS A 341 -33.19 19.78 2.29
C HIS A 341 -32.61 20.74 3.32
N ILE A 342 -31.42 21.29 3.09
CA ILE A 342 -30.73 22.15 4.06
C ILE A 342 -30.51 23.54 3.45
N LYS A 343 -31.30 24.53 3.92
CA LYS A 343 -31.24 25.92 3.47
C LYS A 343 -29.82 26.51 3.51
N TYR A 344 -29.05 26.21 4.55
CA TYR A 344 -27.70 26.73 4.77
C TYR A 344 -26.58 25.74 4.38
N PHE A 345 -26.85 24.80 3.47
CA PHE A 345 -25.92 23.72 3.12
C PHE A 345 -24.53 24.23 2.71
N LYS A 346 -24.47 25.26 1.85
CA LYS A 346 -23.19 25.83 1.37
C LYS A 346 -22.34 26.40 2.50
N LEU A 347 -22.97 27.09 3.46
CA LEU A 347 -22.28 27.62 4.65
C LEU A 347 -21.77 26.48 5.53
N ILE A 348 -22.60 25.46 5.78
CA ILE A 348 -22.21 24.28 6.56
C ILE A 348 -21.04 23.55 5.88
N LEU A 349 -21.11 23.34 4.57
CA LEU A 349 -20.05 22.71 3.79
C LEU A 349 -18.74 23.51 3.88
N LEU A 350 -18.81 24.83 3.73
CA LEU A 350 -17.64 25.71 3.87
C LEU A 350 -17.03 25.61 5.28
N ILE A 351 -17.85 25.64 6.33
CA ILE A 351 -17.40 25.48 7.72
C ILE A 351 -16.75 24.11 7.90
N VAL A 352 -17.36 23.03 7.40
CA VAL A 352 -16.82 21.67 7.47
C VAL A 352 -15.47 21.59 6.77
N ILE A 353 -15.34 22.16 5.57
CA ILE A 353 -14.07 22.21 4.83
C ILE A 353 -13.02 22.96 5.63
N ILE A 354 -13.34 24.14 6.18
CA ILE A 354 -12.42 24.93 6.99
C ILE A 354 -12.00 24.16 8.25
N VAL A 355 -12.94 23.53 8.96
CA VAL A 355 -12.63 22.73 10.16
C VAL A 355 -11.74 21.54 9.80
N ILE A 356 -12.02 20.83 8.71
CA ILE A 356 -11.19 19.72 8.25
C ILE A 356 -9.78 20.23 7.89
N VAL A 357 -9.68 21.36 7.16
CA VAL A 357 -8.40 21.96 6.80
C VAL A 357 -7.62 22.37 8.04
N ILE A 358 -8.25 23.06 9.01
CA ILE A 358 -7.63 23.45 10.28
C ILE A 358 -7.19 22.22 11.07
N PHE A 359 -8.03 21.18 11.16
CA PHE A 359 -7.70 19.94 11.86
C PHE A 359 -6.53 19.20 11.20
N ASN A 360 -6.47 19.20 9.86
CA ASN A 360 -5.37 18.62 9.11
C ASN A 360 -4.09 19.44 9.24
N LEU A 361 -4.18 20.77 9.18
CA LEU A 361 -3.06 21.66 9.44
C LEU A 361 -2.58 21.51 10.87
N PHE A 362 -3.46 21.38 11.86
CA PHE A 362 -3.09 21.14 13.25
C PHE A 362 -2.47 19.76 13.44
N SER A 363 -3.07 18.71 12.86
CA SER A 363 -2.54 17.34 12.90
C SER A 363 -1.19 17.25 12.19
N LEU A 364 -0.99 18.01 11.12
CA LEU A 364 0.28 18.04 10.41
C LEU A 364 1.30 18.96 11.07
N ILE A 365 0.91 20.12 11.61
CA ILE A 365 1.80 20.93 12.45
C ILE A 365 2.19 20.09 13.65
N HIS A 366 1.27 19.35 14.26
CA HIS A 366 1.56 18.39 15.31
C HIS A 366 2.50 17.30 14.80
N TYR A 367 2.28 16.72 13.62
CA TYR A 367 3.18 15.73 13.01
C TYR A 367 4.60 16.29 12.72
N MET A 368 4.69 17.50 12.14
CA MET A 368 5.93 18.19 11.79
C MET A 368 6.65 18.76 13.02
N SER A 369 5.91 19.25 14.01
CA SER A 369 6.44 19.71 15.30
C SER A 369 6.78 18.55 16.21
N ILE A 370 6.11 17.39 16.14
CA ILE A 370 6.62 16.12 16.68
C ILE A 370 7.95 15.81 15.98
N ARG A 371 8.00 15.88 14.64
CA ARG A 371 9.26 15.78 13.88
C ARG A 371 10.38 16.73 14.35
N ARG A 372 10.03 17.87 14.96
CA ARG A 372 10.95 18.98 15.32
C ARG A 372 11.15 19.23 16.83
N ILE A 373 10.26 18.76 17.69
CA ILE A 373 10.16 19.07 19.15
C ILE A 373 10.09 17.79 19.97
N PHE A 374 9.37 16.76 19.51
CA PHE A 374 9.22 15.49 20.20
C PHE A 374 9.37 14.35 19.23
N HIS A 375 10.59 13.88 19.16
CA HIS A 375 10.97 12.61 18.59
C HIS A 375 10.23 11.39 19.26
N LEU A 376 8.89 11.35 19.23
CA LEU A 376 8.05 10.30 19.79
C LEU A 376 6.76 10.20 18.95
N GLY A 377 6.80 9.39 17.87
CA GLY A 377 5.59 9.01 17.12
C GLY A 377 5.76 8.89 15.60
N ARG A 378 6.42 7.81 15.14
CA ARG A 378 6.59 7.36 13.73
C ARG A 378 7.31 8.32 12.77
N THR A 379 8.62 8.14 12.64
CA THR A 379 9.44 8.62 11.51
C THR A 379 10.16 7.45 10.84
N TYR A 380 9.50 6.79 9.87
CA TYR A 380 10.14 5.76 9.03
C TYR A 380 11.40 6.33 8.34
N GLN A 381 11.43 7.62 8.02
CA GLN A 381 12.60 8.28 7.44
C GLN A 381 13.90 8.17 8.26
N ASP A 382 13.83 8.19 9.59
CA ASP A 382 15.04 8.08 10.42
C ASP A 382 15.54 6.63 10.42
N ASP A 383 14.61 5.67 10.43
CA ASP A 383 14.92 4.25 10.25
C ASP A 383 15.57 4.00 8.90
N ASP A 384 14.97 4.51 7.82
CA ASP A 384 15.45 4.30 6.47
C ASP A 384 16.86 4.88 6.27
N LYS A 385 17.15 6.04 6.88
CA LYS A 385 18.51 6.62 6.88
C LYS A 385 19.49 5.72 7.62
N ILE A 386 19.16 5.27 8.83
CA ILE A 386 20.02 4.36 9.60
C ILE A 386 20.25 3.05 8.84
N LEU A 387 19.20 2.46 8.28
CA LEU A 387 19.28 1.23 7.47
C LEU A 387 20.15 1.45 6.22
N THR A 388 20.04 2.60 5.58
CA THR A 388 20.88 2.98 4.43
C THR A 388 22.34 3.10 4.84
N GLU A 389 22.63 3.78 5.96
CA GLU A 389 23.98 3.89 6.51
C GLU A 389 24.58 2.53 6.86
N ILE A 390 23.79 1.63 7.47
CA ILE A 390 24.21 0.26 7.77
C ILE A 390 24.54 -0.49 6.48
N GLY A 391 23.68 -0.41 5.47
CA GLY A 391 23.90 -1.04 4.17
C GLY A 391 25.19 -0.55 3.49
N LEU A 392 25.38 0.77 3.43
CA LEU A 392 26.59 1.39 2.87
C LEU A 392 27.85 1.05 3.68
N TYR A 393 27.74 1.03 5.02
CA TYR A 393 28.83 0.64 5.89
C TYR A 393 29.26 -0.80 5.63
N ILE A 394 28.31 -1.74 5.53
CA ILE A 394 28.59 -3.14 5.18
C ILE A 394 29.26 -3.21 3.81
N LYS A 395 28.75 -2.48 2.80
CA LYS A 395 29.35 -2.46 1.45
C LYS A 395 30.82 -2.03 1.47
N ALA A 396 31.16 -1.04 2.30
CA ALA A 396 32.52 -0.51 2.42
C ALA A 396 33.46 -1.40 3.25
N ASN A 397 32.93 -2.27 4.12
CA ASN A 397 33.70 -3.05 5.10
C ASN A 397 33.58 -4.58 4.93
N SER A 398 33.14 -5.04 3.76
CA SER A 398 33.04 -6.47 3.43
C SER A 398 33.38 -6.75 1.97
N SER A 399 33.85 -7.95 1.68
CA SER A 399 34.01 -8.47 0.31
C SER A 399 32.67 -8.84 -0.31
N LYS A 400 32.59 -9.00 -1.63
CA LYS A 400 31.35 -9.40 -2.31
C LYS A 400 30.87 -10.82 -1.95
N ASP A 401 31.80 -11.68 -1.54
CA ASP A 401 31.52 -13.08 -1.18
C ASP A 401 31.04 -13.22 0.27
N ASP A 402 31.18 -12.16 1.07
CA ASP A 402 30.67 -12.14 2.44
C ASP A 402 29.14 -12.15 2.47
N LYS A 403 28.61 -12.93 3.41
CA LYS A 403 27.18 -13.06 3.67
C LYS A 403 26.79 -12.18 4.84
N ILE A 404 25.57 -11.67 4.81
CA ILE A 404 24.96 -10.96 5.94
C ILE A 404 23.64 -11.60 6.32
N ALA A 405 23.27 -11.52 7.59
CA ALA A 405 21.96 -11.92 8.09
C ALA A 405 21.22 -10.71 8.64
N VAL A 406 19.98 -10.49 8.19
CA VAL A 406 19.22 -9.27 8.49
C VAL A 406 17.78 -9.56 8.89
N ASN A 407 17.25 -8.68 9.75
CA ASN A 407 15.81 -8.63 10.04
C ASN A 407 15.06 -7.74 9.01
N PHE A 408 15.72 -6.68 8.52
CA PHE A 408 15.18 -5.77 7.51
C PHE A 408 15.71 -6.17 6.14
N ALA A 409 14.85 -6.83 5.35
CA ALA A 409 15.22 -7.43 4.08
C ALA A 409 15.24 -6.43 2.91
N GLY A 410 14.84 -5.17 3.11
CA GLY A 410 14.77 -4.17 2.06
C GLY A 410 16.06 -3.37 1.85
N ILE A 411 16.22 -2.31 2.65
CA ILE A 411 17.19 -1.23 2.47
C ILE A 411 18.63 -1.71 2.68
N ILE A 412 18.91 -2.40 3.81
CA ILE A 412 20.27 -2.90 4.09
C ILE A 412 20.76 -3.80 2.95
N PRO A 413 19.98 -4.78 2.47
CA PRO A 413 20.40 -5.65 1.37
C PRO A 413 20.52 -4.91 0.05
N TYR A 414 19.64 -3.94 -0.24
CA TYR A 414 19.72 -3.16 -1.48
C TYR A 414 21.00 -2.30 -1.56
N TYR A 415 21.41 -1.67 -0.45
CA TYR A 415 22.62 -0.83 -0.43
C TYR A 415 23.91 -1.60 -0.16
N SER A 416 23.85 -2.69 0.60
CA SER A 416 25.04 -3.51 0.88
C SER A 416 25.52 -4.29 -0.33
N GLU A 417 24.62 -4.70 -1.24
CA GLU A 417 24.92 -5.56 -2.38
C GLU A 417 25.69 -6.83 -1.95
N ARG A 418 25.25 -7.44 -0.85
CA ARG A 418 25.78 -8.71 -0.33
C ARG A 418 24.74 -9.80 -0.43
N TYR A 419 25.21 -11.05 -0.47
CA TYR A 419 24.34 -12.19 -0.25
C TYR A 419 23.68 -12.05 1.12
N THR A 420 22.36 -12.15 1.16
CA THR A 420 21.58 -11.83 2.35
C THR A 420 20.73 -13.02 2.78
N ILE A 421 20.92 -13.43 4.02
CA ILE A 421 20.06 -14.36 4.74
C ILE A 421 18.94 -13.52 5.38
N ASP A 422 17.75 -13.59 4.78
CA ASP A 422 16.56 -12.94 5.31
C ASP A 422 16.02 -13.77 6.48
N MET A 423 16.32 -13.33 7.70
CA MET A 423 15.97 -14.07 8.92
C MET A 423 14.45 -14.13 9.17
N THR A 424 13.65 -13.34 8.46
CA THR A 424 12.18 -13.33 8.57
C THR A 424 11.49 -14.24 7.54
N GLY A 425 12.25 -14.72 6.55
CA GLY A 425 11.80 -15.70 5.57
C GLY A 425 11.03 -15.17 4.37
N LEU A 426 10.95 -13.86 4.12
CA LEU A 426 10.30 -13.37 2.90
C LEU A 426 11.08 -13.79 1.65
N ASN A 427 12.41 -13.79 1.73
CA ASN A 427 13.33 -14.11 0.64
C ASN A 427 14.18 -15.36 0.88
N ASP A 428 14.05 -16.00 2.04
CA ASP A 428 14.75 -17.24 2.37
C ASP A 428 13.77 -18.44 2.32
N LYS A 429 14.07 -19.40 1.44
CA LYS A 429 13.21 -20.57 1.17
C LYS A 429 13.16 -21.56 2.34
N HIS A 430 14.24 -21.68 3.11
CA HIS A 430 14.29 -22.58 4.27
C HIS A 430 13.40 -22.02 5.38
N ILE A 431 13.61 -20.75 5.74
CA ILE A 431 12.89 -20.10 6.83
C ILE A 431 11.38 -19.99 6.50
N ALA A 432 11.02 -19.65 5.26
CA ALA A 432 9.61 -19.59 4.85
C ALA A 432 8.86 -20.92 5.04
N LYS A 433 9.53 -22.05 4.81
CA LYS A 433 8.92 -23.38 4.84
C LYS A 433 8.70 -23.94 6.25
N LEU A 434 9.13 -23.23 7.29
CA LEU A 434 8.80 -23.55 8.69
C LEU A 434 7.31 -23.35 9.01
N ARG A 435 6.60 -22.48 8.25
CA ARG A 435 5.13 -22.27 8.30
C ARG A 435 4.52 -21.96 9.69
N ARG A 436 5.29 -21.33 10.56
CA ARG A 436 4.87 -20.78 11.87
C ARG A 436 4.23 -19.37 11.74
N GLY A 437 4.36 -18.72 10.58
CA GLY A 437 3.81 -17.40 10.26
C GLY A 437 4.85 -16.28 10.18
N LEU A 438 4.45 -15.10 9.69
CA LEU A 438 5.37 -13.97 9.49
C LEU A 438 5.93 -13.50 10.84
N HIS A 439 7.26 -13.31 10.91
CA HIS A 439 8.00 -13.02 12.14
C HIS A 439 7.86 -14.10 13.25
N LYS A 440 7.28 -15.27 12.94
CA LYS A 440 7.25 -16.46 13.81
C LYS A 440 8.13 -17.60 13.25
N ASN A 441 8.56 -17.45 12.00
CA ASN A 441 9.53 -18.31 11.32
C ASN A 441 10.96 -17.83 11.58
N TRP A 442 11.75 -18.61 12.30
CA TRP A 442 13.21 -18.47 12.36
C TRP A 442 13.85 -19.83 12.61
N ASP A 443 15.09 -19.95 12.16
CA ASP A 443 15.96 -21.10 12.40
C ASP A 443 17.38 -20.58 12.65
N VAL A 444 17.74 -20.55 13.93
CA VAL A 444 19.01 -19.99 14.41
C VAL A 444 20.18 -20.83 13.94
N ASP A 445 20.05 -22.15 14.00
CA ASP A 445 21.08 -23.10 13.57
C ASP A 445 21.34 -22.96 12.07
N TYR A 446 20.28 -22.84 11.27
CA TYR A 446 20.40 -22.58 9.84
C TYR A 446 21.14 -21.26 9.58
N VAL A 447 20.77 -20.16 10.22
CA VAL A 447 21.44 -18.85 10.04
C VAL A 447 22.93 -18.97 10.40
N LEU A 448 23.26 -19.59 11.52
CA LEU A 448 24.63 -19.77 11.98
C LEU A 448 25.44 -20.71 11.07
N SER A 449 24.81 -21.75 10.51
CA SER A 449 25.45 -22.67 9.57
C SER A 449 25.96 -21.97 8.30
N LYS A 450 25.33 -20.84 7.91
CA LYS A 450 25.75 -20.02 6.78
C LYS A 450 26.92 -19.10 7.11
N LYS A 451 27.33 -19.04 8.39
CA LYS A 451 28.46 -18.25 8.92
C LYS A 451 28.49 -16.80 8.38
N PRO A 452 27.41 -16.00 8.48
CA PRO A 452 27.42 -14.61 7.98
C PRO A 452 28.54 -13.79 8.61
N LEU A 453 29.17 -12.88 7.86
CA LEU A 453 30.15 -11.93 8.40
C LEU A 453 29.48 -10.96 9.36
N TYR A 454 28.28 -10.47 9.00
CA TYR A 454 27.53 -9.51 9.78
C TYR A 454 26.11 -10.01 10.09
N VAL A 455 25.66 -9.75 11.31
CA VAL A 455 24.28 -9.99 11.76
C VAL A 455 23.71 -8.70 12.31
N THR A 456 22.53 -8.29 11.83
CA THR A 456 21.87 -7.05 12.28
C THR A 456 20.69 -7.35 13.20
N PHE A 457 20.62 -6.70 14.36
CA PHE A 457 19.46 -6.74 15.25
C PHE A 457 18.81 -5.37 15.40
N TYR A 458 17.52 -5.41 15.69
CA TYR A 458 16.72 -4.26 16.09
C TYR A 458 16.14 -4.53 17.48
N SER A 459 16.52 -3.69 18.44
CA SER A 459 16.28 -3.92 19.85
C SER A 459 16.13 -2.59 20.60
N LYS A 460 15.55 -2.61 21.81
CA LYS A 460 15.65 -1.46 22.72
C LYS A 460 17.11 -1.23 23.18
N PRO A 461 17.52 0.03 23.46
CA PRO A 461 18.90 0.42 23.69
C PRO A 461 19.44 -0.02 25.05
N LYS A 462 18.55 -0.24 26.03
CA LYS A 462 18.96 -0.63 27.38
C LYS A 462 19.34 -2.11 27.44
N MET A 463 20.65 -2.34 27.61
CA MET A 463 21.17 -3.46 28.39
C MET A 463 20.98 -3.09 29.87
N ASP A 464 20.01 -3.69 30.56
CA ASP A 464 20.01 -3.69 32.03
C ASP A 464 20.71 -4.96 32.54
N GLU A 465 20.72 -5.17 33.86
CA GLU A 465 21.27 -6.40 34.47
C GLU A 465 20.58 -7.69 33.96
N ALA A 466 19.47 -7.59 33.22
CA ALA A 466 18.74 -8.70 32.60
C ALA A 466 19.02 -8.91 31.09
N GLY A 467 19.83 -8.05 30.44
CA GLY A 467 20.33 -8.25 29.07
C GLY A 467 19.65 -7.41 27.98
N ILE A 468 19.73 -7.85 26.70
CA ILE A 468 19.19 -7.12 25.54
C ILE A 468 17.68 -7.42 25.37
N HIS A 469 16.84 -6.38 25.34
CA HIS A 469 15.41 -6.49 25.06
C HIS A 469 15.10 -6.56 23.56
N PHE A 470 15.20 -7.76 22.98
CA PHE A 470 14.88 -8.01 21.58
C PHE A 470 13.40 -7.79 21.26
N VAL A 471 13.15 -7.05 20.17
CA VAL A 471 11.79 -6.83 19.64
C VAL A 471 11.24 -8.09 18.95
N TRP A 472 12.12 -8.97 18.48
CA TRP A 472 11.77 -10.19 17.76
C TRP A 472 12.37 -11.44 18.41
N GLY A 473 11.57 -12.49 18.56
CA GLY A 473 11.96 -13.75 19.23
C GLY A 473 13.17 -14.43 18.59
N GLY A 474 13.28 -14.42 17.26
CA GLY A 474 14.43 -15.00 16.55
C GLY A 474 15.75 -14.29 16.85
N SER A 475 15.75 -12.97 17.03
CA SER A 475 16.96 -12.26 17.46
C SER A 475 17.36 -12.61 18.89
N LYS A 476 16.38 -12.82 19.78
CA LYS A 476 16.64 -13.28 21.15
C LYS A 476 17.31 -14.65 21.15
N GLU A 477 16.71 -15.61 20.45
CA GLU A 477 17.23 -16.97 20.38
C GLU A 477 18.62 -17.01 19.73
N LEU A 478 18.81 -16.28 18.62
CA LEU A 478 20.11 -16.18 17.93
C LEU A 478 21.18 -15.56 18.84
N TYR A 479 20.86 -14.48 19.54
CA TYR A 479 21.81 -13.83 20.43
C TYR A 479 22.23 -14.77 21.57
N TYR A 480 21.30 -15.40 22.27
CA TYR A 480 21.64 -16.28 23.39
C TYR A 480 22.19 -17.65 22.97
N HIS A 481 22.26 -17.94 21.66
CA HIS A 481 22.81 -19.19 21.17
C HIS A 481 24.31 -19.33 21.49
N PRO A 482 24.78 -20.48 22.02
CA PRO A 482 26.18 -20.65 22.43
C PRO A 482 27.19 -20.37 21.31
N LEU A 483 26.90 -20.84 20.08
CA LEU A 483 27.76 -20.57 18.93
C LEU A 483 27.78 -19.08 18.55
N PHE A 484 26.68 -18.35 18.74
CA PHE A 484 26.66 -16.91 18.45
C PHE A 484 27.52 -16.17 19.49
N GLN A 485 27.31 -16.45 20.78
CA GLN A 485 28.09 -15.85 21.87
C GLN A 485 29.60 -16.12 21.75
N LYS A 486 29.99 -17.30 21.26
CA LYS A 486 31.40 -17.69 21.05
C LYS A 486 32.04 -16.99 19.83
N ASN A 487 31.26 -16.76 18.76
CA ASN A 487 31.78 -16.41 17.44
C ASN A 487 31.42 -15.01 16.94
N TYR A 488 30.56 -14.26 17.63
CA TYR A 488 30.18 -12.91 17.23
C TYR A 488 30.39 -11.93 18.36
N SER A 489 30.86 -10.73 18.00
CA SER A 489 31.02 -9.61 18.91
C SER A 489 30.24 -8.40 18.41
N LEU A 490 29.75 -7.58 19.35
CA LEU A 490 29.09 -6.33 18.99
C LEU A 490 30.11 -5.40 18.33
N HIS A 491 29.86 -5.01 17.09
CA HIS A 491 30.80 -4.25 16.27
C HIS A 491 30.41 -2.77 16.20
N LYS A 492 29.13 -2.47 15.98
CA LYS A 492 28.65 -1.09 15.89
C LYS A 492 27.17 -0.99 16.26
N VAL A 493 26.78 0.17 16.80
CA VAL A 493 25.38 0.49 17.15
C VAL A 493 24.99 1.81 16.51
N TRP A 494 23.80 1.84 15.92
CA TRP A 494 23.12 3.06 15.51
C TRP A 494 21.92 3.24 16.41
N LEU A 495 21.97 4.25 17.28
CA LEU A 495 20.83 4.59 18.11
C LEU A 495 19.87 5.44 17.30
N HIS A 496 18.59 5.11 17.39
CA HIS A 496 17.59 5.96 16.80
C HIS A 496 17.57 7.29 17.56
N PRO A 497 17.57 8.46 16.89
CA PRO A 497 17.62 9.76 17.58
C PRO A 497 16.38 10.08 18.44
N VAL A 498 15.41 9.17 18.50
CA VAL A 498 14.00 9.46 18.79
C VAL A 498 13.38 8.35 19.61
N ARG A 499 13.34 7.17 19.01
CA ARG A 499 12.77 5.99 19.63
C ARG A 499 13.81 5.41 20.57
N ASP A 500 13.36 4.89 21.70
CA ASP A 500 14.18 4.07 22.60
C ASP A 500 14.43 2.71 21.95
N VAL A 501 15.11 2.71 20.80
CA VAL A 501 15.53 1.56 19.98
C VAL A 501 16.89 1.83 19.34
N GLY A 502 17.62 0.76 19.07
CA GLY A 502 18.91 0.78 18.38
C GLY A 502 19.00 -0.36 17.36
N TYR A 503 19.83 -0.11 16.36
CA TYR A 503 20.25 -1.08 15.36
C TYR A 503 21.66 -1.55 15.70
N TYR A 504 21.80 -2.83 15.97
CA TYR A 504 23.04 -3.44 16.43
C TYR A 504 23.62 -4.30 15.32
N LEU A 505 24.88 -4.04 14.98
CA LEU A 505 25.63 -4.83 14.02
C LEU A 505 26.65 -5.66 14.78
N PHE A 506 26.50 -6.97 14.70
CA PHE A 506 27.44 -7.94 15.21
C PHE A 506 28.34 -8.43 14.08
N LYS A 507 29.64 -8.57 14.34
CA LYS A 507 30.62 -9.08 13.39
C LYS A 507 31.10 -10.45 13.85
N ARG A 508 31.24 -11.38 12.90
CA ARG A 508 31.87 -12.67 13.12
C ARG A 508 33.35 -12.48 13.45
N ASN A 509 33.82 -13.14 14.50
CA ASN A 509 35.23 -13.19 14.87
C ASN A 509 36.02 -13.97 13.81
N ASP A 510 37.29 -13.63 13.60
CA ASP A 510 38.11 -14.26 12.55
C ASP A 510 38.34 -15.76 12.80
N ASN A 511 38.41 -16.16 14.07
CA ASN A 511 38.50 -17.57 14.48
C ASN A 511 37.10 -18.14 14.72
N TRP A 512 36.53 -18.79 13.70
CA TRP A 512 35.30 -19.56 13.86
C TRP A 512 35.56 -20.84 14.64
N ASN A 513 35.03 -20.90 15.85
CA ASN A 513 35.11 -22.06 16.71
C ASN A 513 33.78 -22.83 16.63
N GLU A 514 33.85 -24.05 16.10
CA GLU A 514 32.73 -25.00 16.07
C GLU A 514 32.33 -25.48 17.47
#